data_AF-A0A816EEP5-F1
#
_entry.id   AF-A0A816EEP5-F1
#
_cell.length_a   1.000
_cell.length_b   1.000
_cell.length_c   1.000
_cell.angle_alpha   90.00
_cell.angle_beta   90.00
_cell.angle_gamma   90.00
#
_symmetry.space_group_name_H-M   'P 1'
#
loop_
_entity.id
_entity.type
_entity.pdbx_description
1 polymer ?
#
loop_
_entity_poly.entity_id
_entity_poly.type
_entity_poly.pdbx_seq_one_letter_code
_entity_poly.pdbx_strand_id
1 'polypeptide(L)'
;MLVCDEQEEKCMFSCCHLCSHNFDNNIMKNVINPTKRIQWFQWVLQDGKTKKIEFNDAINQCLLTLKEKIEPFLSHVFIKRQQAAFFEKMKIISNDEIICIQVDFSENFRLCMQNAVQNSYYSQDAVSLFTTYVWYAGGGGESFVYISNNLTHNKYCVNASIDNLLEQLTQRFQYLQQIHIFPDGSSQQFKQKFLFRNVCRLSQQHKVDLSWHYFATSHGKGVVDAVGGTLKRLVHRAITSGER
;
A
#
# COMPACT_ATOMS: atom_id res chain seq x y z
N MET A 1 -26.71 -7.71 -12.00
CA MET A 1 -25.81 -6.79 -11.26
C MET A 1 -26.03 -7.06 -9.77
N LEU A 2 -24.97 -7.15 -8.95
CA LEU A 2 -25.11 -7.52 -7.51
C LEU A 2 -25.58 -6.34 -6.65
N VAL A 3 -25.24 -5.12 -7.05
CA VAL A 3 -25.64 -3.87 -6.38
C VAL A 3 -26.34 -2.96 -7.37
N CYS A 4 -27.13 -2.00 -6.88
CA CYS A 4 -27.80 -1.01 -7.72
C CYS A 4 -26.84 0.08 -8.23
N ASP A 5 -25.88 0.49 -7.38
CA ASP A 5 -24.87 1.50 -7.68
C ASP A 5 -23.55 1.12 -6.99
N GLU A 6 -22.45 1.10 -7.75
CA GLU A 6 -21.11 0.78 -7.24
C GLU A 6 -20.41 1.97 -6.57
N GLN A 7 -20.94 3.19 -6.74
CA GLN A 7 -20.43 4.43 -6.14
C GLN A 7 -21.15 4.78 -4.83
N GLU A 8 -22.26 4.10 -4.52
CA GLU A 8 -23.04 4.37 -3.33
C GLU A 8 -22.63 3.47 -2.16
N GLU A 9 -22.29 4.08 -1.03
CA GLU A 9 -21.81 3.38 0.17
C GLU A 9 -22.83 2.35 0.66
N LYS A 10 -24.11 2.73 0.76
CA LYS A 10 -25.17 1.82 1.22
C LYS A 10 -25.29 0.56 0.37
N CYS A 11 -25.05 0.68 -0.93
CA CYS A 11 -25.09 -0.45 -1.85
C CYS A 11 -23.89 -1.38 -1.63
N MET A 12 -22.69 -0.82 -1.51
CA MET A 12 -21.44 -1.58 -1.39
C MET A 12 -21.20 -2.17 0.01
N PHE A 13 -21.84 -1.63 1.04
CA PHE A 13 -21.83 -2.15 2.41
C PHE A 13 -23.05 -3.01 2.75
N SER A 14 -23.79 -3.49 1.74
CA SER A 14 -24.94 -4.39 1.92
C SER A 14 -26.09 -3.83 2.80
N CYS A 15 -26.19 -2.50 2.90
CA CYS A 15 -27.24 -1.80 3.64
C CYS A 15 -28.42 -1.36 2.75
N CYS A 16 -28.34 -1.57 1.43
CA CYS A 16 -29.37 -1.16 0.48
C CYS A 16 -30.48 -2.23 0.37
N HIS A 17 -31.71 -1.86 0.75
CA HIS A 17 -32.88 -2.76 0.68
C HIS A 17 -33.23 -3.21 -0.75
N LEU A 18 -32.90 -2.43 -1.78
CA LEU A 18 -33.10 -2.81 -3.18
C LEU A 18 -32.10 -3.87 -3.65
N CYS A 19 -30.95 -3.98 -2.98
CA CYS A 19 -29.89 -4.92 -3.34
C CYS A 19 -30.06 -6.31 -2.71
N SER A 20 -30.88 -6.44 -1.67
CA SER A 20 -30.97 -7.64 -0.80
C SER A 20 -31.24 -8.93 -1.57
N HIS A 21 -32.04 -8.87 -2.64
CA HIS A 21 -32.42 -10.03 -3.45
C HIS A 21 -31.59 -10.19 -4.72
N ASN A 22 -30.62 -9.30 -5.00
CA ASN A 22 -29.88 -9.32 -6.26
C ASN A 22 -29.04 -10.58 -6.42
N PHE A 23 -28.44 -11.11 -5.36
CA PHE A 23 -27.70 -12.37 -5.45
C PHE A 23 -28.61 -13.53 -5.84
N ASP A 24 -29.76 -13.65 -5.17
CA ASP A 24 -30.69 -14.75 -5.41
C ASP A 24 -31.30 -14.64 -6.81
N ASN A 25 -31.70 -13.42 -7.20
CA ASN A 25 -32.31 -13.14 -8.50
C ASN A 25 -31.36 -13.33 -9.68
N ASN A 26 -30.10 -12.89 -9.55
CA ASN A 26 -29.17 -12.87 -10.67
C ASN A 26 -28.23 -14.09 -10.71
N ILE A 27 -28.04 -14.80 -9.60
CA ILE A 27 -27.14 -15.96 -9.53
C ILE A 27 -27.91 -17.23 -9.19
N MET A 28 -28.58 -17.28 -8.03
CA MET A 28 -29.20 -18.55 -7.59
C MET A 28 -30.31 -19.04 -8.53
N LYS A 29 -31.12 -18.14 -9.09
CA LYS A 29 -32.18 -18.52 -10.05
C LYS A 29 -31.67 -19.13 -11.36
N ASN A 30 -30.41 -18.88 -11.72
CA ASN A 30 -29.82 -19.38 -12.97
C ASN A 30 -29.21 -20.79 -12.82
N VAL A 31 -29.31 -21.41 -11.63
CA VAL A 31 -28.75 -22.73 -11.35
C VAL A 31 -29.70 -23.83 -11.79
N ILE A 32 -29.32 -24.57 -12.84
CA ILE A 32 -30.16 -25.65 -13.40
C ILE A 32 -30.13 -26.92 -12.52
N ASN A 33 -28.95 -27.29 -12.00
CA ASN A 33 -28.79 -28.50 -11.18
C ASN A 33 -27.99 -28.16 -9.90
N PRO A 34 -28.68 -27.75 -8.82
CA PRO A 34 -28.02 -27.29 -7.59
C PRO A 34 -27.29 -28.41 -6.83
N THR A 35 -27.63 -29.67 -7.07
CA THR A 35 -27.01 -30.84 -6.41
C THR A 35 -25.83 -31.41 -7.19
N LYS A 36 -25.60 -30.96 -8.43
CA LYS A 36 -24.41 -31.34 -9.21
C LYS A 36 -23.15 -31.03 -8.41
N ARG A 37 -22.24 -32.00 -8.32
CA ARG A 37 -20.94 -31.80 -7.68
C ARG A 37 -19.95 -31.16 -8.64
N ILE A 38 -19.17 -30.22 -8.12
CA ILE A 38 -18.12 -29.51 -8.84
C ILE A 38 -16.83 -29.48 -8.01
N GLN A 39 -15.70 -29.44 -8.70
CA GLN A 39 -14.40 -29.20 -8.08
C GLN A 39 -14.07 -27.72 -8.14
N TRP A 40 -13.63 -27.16 -7.02
CA TRP A 40 -13.26 -25.74 -6.91
C TRP A 40 -12.18 -25.53 -5.85
N PHE A 41 -11.59 -24.34 -5.82
CA PHE A 41 -10.47 -24.03 -4.92
C PHE A 41 -10.76 -22.80 -4.07
N GLN A 42 -10.29 -22.83 -2.83
CA GLN A 42 -10.32 -21.68 -1.93
C GLN A 42 -8.99 -21.50 -1.22
N TRP A 43 -8.60 -20.24 -0.99
CA TRP A 43 -7.54 -19.89 -0.06
C TRP A 43 -8.09 -19.93 1.37
N VAL A 44 -7.53 -20.81 2.20
CA VAL A 44 -7.92 -21.02 3.59
C VAL A 44 -6.71 -20.79 4.49
N LEU A 45 -6.91 -20.09 5.61
CA LEU A 45 -5.89 -19.92 6.64
C LEU A 45 -5.89 -21.17 7.52
N GLN A 46 -4.81 -21.96 7.46
CA GLN A 46 -4.62 -23.15 8.27
C GLN A 46 -3.22 -23.14 8.87
N ASP A 47 -3.11 -23.33 10.19
CA ASP A 47 -1.83 -23.29 10.93
C ASP A 47 -1.03 -21.99 10.70
N GLY A 48 -1.74 -20.85 10.61
CA GLY A 48 -1.13 -19.55 10.34
C GLY A 48 -0.60 -19.35 8.91
N LYS A 49 -0.82 -20.31 8.00
CA LYS A 49 -0.42 -20.22 6.59
C LYS A 49 -1.64 -20.27 5.68
N THR A 50 -1.69 -19.37 4.70
CA THR A 50 -2.72 -19.42 3.67
C THR A 50 -2.38 -20.53 2.68
N LYS A 51 -3.26 -21.51 2.53
CA LYS A 51 -3.13 -22.64 1.59
C LYS A 51 -4.28 -22.63 0.60
N LYS A 52 -4.00 -23.02 -0.65
CA LYS A 52 -5.03 -23.28 -1.65
C LYS A 52 -5.52 -24.71 -1.45
N ILE A 53 -6.78 -24.86 -1.07
CA ILE A 53 -7.42 -26.15 -0.80
C ILE A 53 -8.43 -26.44 -1.91
N GLU A 54 -8.49 -27.70 -2.35
CA GLU A 54 -9.49 -28.20 -3.28
C GLU A 54 -10.72 -28.70 -2.51
N PHE A 55 -11.89 -28.33 -3.01
CA PHE A 55 -13.20 -28.74 -2.52
C PHE A 55 -13.96 -29.46 -3.62
N ASN A 56 -14.75 -30.46 -3.23
CA ASN A 56 -15.65 -31.18 -4.12
C ASN A 56 -17.05 -31.19 -3.51
N ASP A 57 -17.84 -30.18 -3.84
CA ASP A 57 -19.14 -29.91 -3.21
C ASP A 57 -20.24 -29.77 -4.26
N ALA A 58 -21.49 -29.86 -3.79
CA ALA A 58 -22.64 -29.50 -4.60
C ALA A 58 -22.64 -27.99 -4.91
N ILE A 59 -23.14 -27.61 -6.09
CA ILE A 59 -23.20 -26.21 -6.53
C ILE A 59 -23.87 -25.30 -5.49
N ASN A 60 -24.93 -25.75 -4.82
CA ASN A 60 -25.60 -24.96 -3.78
C ASN A 60 -24.66 -24.57 -2.61
N GLN A 61 -23.81 -25.48 -2.14
CA GLN A 61 -22.85 -25.20 -1.06
C GLN A 61 -21.78 -24.20 -1.50
N CYS A 62 -21.30 -24.34 -2.74
CA CYS A 62 -20.37 -23.37 -3.34
C CYS A 62 -21.00 -21.97 -3.40
N LEU A 63 -22.29 -21.86 -3.74
CA LEU A 63 -22.98 -20.57 -3.84
C LEU A 63 -23.26 -19.93 -2.49
N LEU A 64 -23.56 -20.72 -1.45
CA LEU A 64 -23.66 -20.22 -0.07
C LEU A 64 -22.31 -19.63 0.38
N THR A 65 -21.23 -20.36 0.14
CA THR A 65 -19.87 -19.87 0.44
C THR A 65 -19.55 -18.60 -0.35
N LEU A 66 -19.92 -18.52 -1.62
CA LEU A 66 -19.75 -17.31 -2.43
C LEU A 66 -20.55 -16.14 -1.85
N LYS A 67 -21.81 -16.37 -1.45
CA LYS A 67 -22.69 -15.34 -0.86
C LYS A 67 -22.05 -14.71 0.38
N GLU A 68 -21.47 -15.53 1.26
CA GLU A 68 -20.74 -15.06 2.45
C GLU A 68 -19.51 -14.20 2.13
N LYS A 69 -18.89 -14.39 0.95
CA LYS A 69 -17.72 -13.59 0.53
C LYS A 69 -18.08 -12.30 -0.18
N ILE A 70 -19.32 -12.14 -0.62
CA ILE A 70 -19.73 -10.96 -1.42
C ILE A 70 -19.70 -9.68 -0.59
N GLU A 71 -20.29 -9.68 0.60
CA GLU A 71 -20.31 -8.49 1.47
C GLU A 71 -18.89 -7.95 1.81
N PRO A 72 -17.96 -8.77 2.32
CA PRO A 72 -16.59 -8.29 2.58
C PRO A 72 -15.85 -7.92 1.29
N PHE A 73 -16.16 -8.56 0.16
CA PHE A 73 -15.58 -8.19 -1.13
C PHE A 73 -16.05 -6.82 -1.62
N LEU A 74 -17.37 -6.54 -1.59
CA LEU A 74 -17.94 -5.29 -2.06
C LEU A 74 -17.44 -4.11 -1.23
N SER A 75 -17.49 -4.21 0.09
CA SER A 75 -16.97 -3.19 1.00
C SER A 75 -15.49 -2.91 0.76
N HIS A 76 -14.65 -3.94 0.60
CA HIS A 76 -13.24 -3.78 0.24
C HIS A 76 -13.03 -3.09 -1.11
N VAL A 77 -13.80 -3.46 -2.13
CA VAL A 77 -13.74 -2.83 -3.46
C VAL A 77 -14.08 -1.35 -3.38
N PHE A 78 -15.12 -0.99 -2.63
CA PHE A 78 -15.52 0.40 -2.44
C PHE A 78 -14.44 1.21 -1.71
N ILE A 79 -13.98 0.73 -0.55
CA ILE A 79 -12.93 1.39 0.24
C ILE A 79 -11.66 1.60 -0.62
N LYS A 80 -11.22 0.55 -1.33
CA LYS A 80 -10.07 0.63 -2.24
C LYS A 80 -10.26 1.73 -3.27
N ARG A 81 -11.41 1.76 -3.95
CA ARG A 81 -11.69 2.74 -5.01
C ARG A 81 -11.71 4.17 -4.46
N GLN A 82 -12.37 4.40 -3.33
CA GLN A 82 -12.45 5.73 -2.73
C GLN A 82 -11.09 6.25 -2.27
N GLN A 83 -10.29 5.39 -1.61
CA GLN A 83 -8.95 5.77 -1.18
C GLN A 83 -8.00 6.02 -2.35
N ALA A 84 -8.07 5.20 -3.41
CA ALA A 84 -7.29 5.42 -4.62
C ALA A 84 -7.69 6.72 -5.32
N ALA A 85 -9.00 6.99 -5.47
CA ALA A 85 -9.50 8.23 -6.06
C ALA A 85 -9.07 9.47 -5.26
N PHE A 86 -9.08 9.38 -3.92
CA PHE A 86 -8.59 10.43 -3.06
C PHE A 86 -7.07 10.67 -3.23
N PHE A 87 -6.27 9.61 -3.33
CA PHE A 87 -4.83 9.72 -3.62
C PHE A 87 -4.57 10.39 -4.97
N GLU A 88 -5.26 9.97 -6.03
CA GLU A 88 -5.17 10.60 -7.36
C GLU A 88 -5.55 12.09 -7.29
N LYS A 89 -6.62 12.43 -6.58
CA LYS A 89 -7.02 13.82 -6.35
C LYS A 89 -5.91 14.61 -5.67
N MET A 90 -5.29 14.07 -4.60
CA MET A 90 -4.21 14.75 -3.88
C MET A 90 -3.01 15.03 -4.77
N LYS A 91 -2.62 14.09 -5.63
CA LYS A 91 -1.54 14.32 -6.61
C LYS A 91 -1.86 15.45 -7.58
N ILE A 92 -3.10 15.51 -8.07
CA ILE A 92 -3.52 16.52 -9.06
C ILE A 92 -3.55 17.93 -8.44
N ILE A 93 -4.06 18.06 -7.22
CA ILE A 93 -4.15 19.38 -6.56
C ILE A 93 -2.82 19.85 -5.96
N SER A 94 -1.80 18.99 -5.93
CA SER A 94 -0.53 19.29 -5.28
C SER A 94 0.16 20.48 -5.92
N ASN A 95 0.65 21.39 -5.09
CA ASN A 95 1.36 22.61 -5.45
C ASN A 95 2.37 22.95 -4.32
N ASP A 96 2.91 24.17 -4.32
CA ASP A 96 3.93 24.56 -3.34
C ASP A 96 3.35 24.83 -1.94
N GLU A 97 2.03 24.97 -1.80
CA GLU A 97 1.31 25.13 -0.52
C GLU A 97 0.76 23.79 0.00
N ILE A 98 0.37 22.88 -0.91
CA ILE A 98 -0.23 21.58 -0.60
C ILE A 98 0.60 20.48 -1.28
N ILE A 99 1.29 19.66 -0.49
CA ILE A 99 2.15 18.59 -0.99
C ILE A 99 1.52 17.22 -0.77
N CYS A 100 1.60 16.35 -1.76
CA CYS A 100 1.29 14.92 -1.63
C CYS A 100 2.58 14.11 -1.61
N ILE A 101 2.68 13.15 -0.69
CA ILE A 101 3.86 12.31 -0.52
C ILE A 101 3.42 10.85 -0.48
N GLN A 102 4.09 9.99 -1.24
CA GLN A 102 4.00 8.54 -1.07
C GLN A 102 5.32 8.04 -0.48
N VAL A 103 5.24 7.12 0.49
CA VAL A 103 6.42 6.57 1.18
C VAL A 103 6.34 5.05 1.29
N ASP A 104 7.50 4.39 1.24
CA ASP A 104 7.62 2.95 1.52
C ASP A 104 9.05 2.58 1.96
N PHE A 105 9.24 1.37 2.46
CA PHE A 105 10.54 0.73 2.54
C PHE A 105 10.73 -0.20 1.34
N SER A 106 11.72 0.11 0.50
CA SER A 106 12.20 -0.90 -0.45
C SER A 106 12.91 -2.01 0.31
N GLU A 107 12.93 -3.22 -0.27
CA GLU A 107 13.72 -4.33 0.28
C GLU A 107 15.17 -3.88 0.57
N ASN A 108 15.78 -4.39 1.63
CA ASN A 108 17.15 -4.02 1.99
C ASN A 108 18.10 -4.30 0.81
N PHE A 109 18.94 -3.32 0.50
CA PHE A 109 19.96 -3.50 -0.52
C PHE A 109 21.19 -4.15 0.09
N ARG A 110 21.58 -5.30 -0.44
CA ARG A 110 22.82 -5.98 -0.06
C ARG A 110 23.99 -5.28 -0.74
N LEU A 111 24.98 -4.89 0.06
CA LEU A 111 26.20 -4.30 -0.45
C LEU A 111 27.05 -5.41 -1.06
N CYS A 112 27.10 -5.42 -2.39
CA CYS A 112 27.93 -6.33 -3.15
C CYS A 112 29.27 -5.65 -3.48
N MET A 113 30.38 -6.38 -3.36
CA MET A 113 31.69 -5.94 -3.83
C MET A 113 32.02 -6.67 -5.13
N GLN A 114 32.55 -5.97 -6.13
CA GLN A 114 32.87 -6.54 -7.45
C GLN A 114 33.84 -7.72 -7.37
N ASN A 115 34.83 -7.66 -6.47
CA ASN A 115 35.84 -8.70 -6.23
C ASN A 115 35.65 -9.38 -4.87
N ALA A 116 34.40 -9.72 -4.53
CA ALA A 116 34.09 -10.42 -3.28
C ALA A 116 34.73 -11.81 -3.26
N VAL A 117 35.50 -12.12 -2.20
CA VAL A 117 35.99 -13.48 -1.96
C VAL A 117 34.83 -14.40 -1.60
N GLN A 118 34.98 -15.73 -1.79
CA GLN A 118 33.90 -16.71 -1.56
C GLN A 118 33.27 -16.61 -0.15
N ASN A 119 34.04 -16.19 0.86
CA ASN A 119 33.56 -15.99 2.22
C ASN A 119 32.59 -14.79 2.38
N SER A 120 32.71 -13.78 1.51
CA SER A 120 31.83 -12.60 1.51
C SER A 120 30.40 -12.91 1.07
N TYR A 121 30.12 -14.11 0.59
CA TYR A 121 28.76 -14.59 0.29
C TYR A 121 27.91 -14.75 1.56
N TYR A 122 28.53 -15.04 2.72
CA TYR A 122 27.84 -15.32 3.98
C TYR A 122 27.63 -14.10 4.88
N SER A 123 28.29 -12.97 4.60
CA SER A 123 28.25 -11.76 5.44
C SER A 123 28.21 -10.48 4.59
N GLN A 124 27.14 -10.31 3.81
CA GLN A 124 26.93 -9.06 3.09
C GLN A 124 26.21 -8.07 4.00
N ASP A 125 26.89 -6.96 4.30
CA ASP A 125 26.25 -5.80 4.90
C ASP A 125 25.07 -5.36 4.03
N ALA A 126 24.01 -4.91 4.67
CA ALA A 126 22.84 -4.42 3.97
C ALA A 126 22.49 -3.02 4.47
N VAL A 127 21.80 -2.27 3.63
CA VAL A 127 21.23 -0.97 3.97
C VAL A 127 19.74 -0.98 3.71
N SER A 128 19.01 -0.28 4.57
CA SER A 128 17.61 0.03 4.40
C SER A 128 17.44 1.24 3.52
N LEU A 129 16.40 1.19 2.68
CA LEU A 129 16.06 2.25 1.74
C LEU A 129 14.62 2.71 2.02
N PHE A 130 14.48 3.88 2.64
CA PHE A 130 13.19 4.55 2.77
C PHE A 130 12.96 5.36 1.50
N THR A 131 12.06 4.88 0.64
CA THR A 131 11.77 5.47 -0.67
C THR A 131 10.58 6.40 -0.58
N THR A 132 10.71 7.51 -1.29
CA THR A 132 9.79 8.64 -1.17
C THR A 132 9.57 9.23 -2.54
N TYR A 133 8.34 9.65 -2.81
CA TYR A 133 8.03 10.48 -3.96
C TYR A 133 7.14 11.62 -3.50
N VAL A 134 7.51 12.83 -3.89
CA VAL A 134 6.84 14.08 -3.50
C VAL A 134 6.26 14.71 -4.75
N TRP A 135 4.94 14.93 -4.77
CA TRP A 135 4.25 15.68 -5.82
C TRP A 135 4.06 17.14 -5.38
N TYR A 136 4.38 18.06 -6.27
CA TYR A 136 4.20 19.51 -6.13
C TYR A 136 4.05 20.16 -7.52
N ALA A 137 3.82 21.48 -7.58
CA ALA A 137 3.69 22.28 -8.81
C ALA A 137 2.78 21.70 -9.92
N GLY A 138 1.55 21.27 -9.61
CA GLY A 138 0.55 20.90 -10.63
C GLY A 138 0.82 19.59 -11.36
N GLY A 139 1.47 18.63 -10.70
CA GLY A 139 1.68 17.27 -11.20
C GLY A 139 3.16 16.89 -11.45
N GLY A 140 4.07 17.85 -11.28
CA GLY A 140 5.50 17.56 -11.15
C GLY A 140 5.81 16.83 -9.85
N GLY A 141 7.03 16.33 -9.74
CA GLY A 141 7.49 15.73 -8.49
C GLY A 141 8.93 15.26 -8.56
N GLU A 142 9.43 14.85 -7.40
CA GLU A 142 10.80 14.36 -7.25
C GLU A 142 10.85 13.20 -6.27
N SER A 143 11.84 12.33 -6.48
CA SER A 143 12.06 11.15 -5.65
C SER A 143 13.17 11.39 -4.64
N PHE A 144 12.94 10.99 -3.39
CA PHE A 144 13.96 10.98 -2.34
C PHE A 144 14.18 9.56 -1.85
N VAL A 145 15.42 9.23 -1.52
CA VAL A 145 15.76 7.96 -0.87
C VAL A 145 16.66 8.21 0.33
N TYR A 146 16.18 7.81 1.50
CA TYR A 146 16.98 7.85 2.72
C TYR A 146 17.60 6.48 2.97
N ILE A 147 18.93 6.47 3.07
CA ILE A 147 19.72 5.27 3.25
C ILE A 147 20.14 5.16 4.71
N SER A 148 19.97 3.99 5.31
CA SER A 148 20.37 3.74 6.69
C SER A 148 20.99 2.35 6.85
N ASN A 149 21.96 2.21 7.75
CA ASN A 149 22.44 0.91 8.23
C ASN A 149 21.50 0.26 9.25
N ASN A 150 20.44 0.95 9.67
CA ASN A 150 19.42 0.39 10.58
C ASN A 150 18.38 -0.42 9.80
N LEU A 151 18.47 -1.74 9.90
CA LEU A 151 17.62 -2.69 9.17
C LEU A 151 16.25 -2.97 9.79
N THR A 152 15.92 -2.34 10.93
CA THR A 152 14.74 -2.71 11.72
C THR A 152 13.42 -2.19 11.14
N HIS A 153 13.48 -1.22 10.21
CA HIS A 153 12.31 -0.55 9.62
C HIS A 153 11.29 -0.07 10.67
N ASN A 154 11.79 0.28 11.85
CA ASN A 154 10.92 0.56 12.99
C ASN A 154 10.42 2.01 12.99
N LYS A 155 9.56 2.30 13.96
CA LYS A 155 9.00 3.65 14.18
C LYS A 155 10.02 4.79 14.29
N TYR A 156 11.24 4.51 14.76
CA TYR A 156 12.28 5.53 14.89
C TYR A 156 12.88 5.86 13.53
N CYS A 157 13.11 4.84 12.70
CA CYS A 157 13.56 5.03 11.32
C CYS A 157 12.53 5.83 10.52
N VAL A 158 11.25 5.44 10.58
CA VAL A 158 10.16 6.18 9.91
C VAL A 158 10.12 7.63 10.39
N ASN A 159 10.16 7.86 11.71
CA ASN A 159 10.12 9.22 12.24
C ASN A 159 11.30 10.06 11.76
N ALA A 160 12.53 9.53 11.82
CA ALA A 160 13.72 10.26 11.40
C ALA A 160 13.73 10.58 9.90
N SER A 161 13.31 9.63 9.06
CA SER A 161 13.21 9.84 7.60
C SER A 161 12.16 10.89 7.25
N ILE A 162 10.97 10.84 7.88
CA ILE A 162 9.94 11.86 7.67
C ILE A 162 10.38 13.21 8.23
N ASP A 163 10.99 13.27 9.41
CA ASP A 163 11.48 14.52 10.01
C ASP A 163 12.47 15.25 9.09
N ASN A 164 13.45 14.51 8.56
CA ASN A 164 14.43 15.05 7.62
C ASN A 164 13.78 15.51 6.29
N LEU A 165 12.80 14.76 5.79
CA LEU A 165 12.03 15.16 4.61
C LEU A 165 11.27 16.46 4.84
N LEU A 166 10.56 16.57 5.97
CA LEU A 166 9.81 17.77 6.32
C LEU A 166 10.72 18.99 6.48
N GLU A 167 11.91 18.82 7.06
CA GLU A 167 12.92 19.88 7.15
C GLU A 167 13.33 20.39 5.76
N GLN A 168 13.62 19.48 4.81
CA GLN A 168 13.96 19.85 3.44
C GLN A 168 12.81 20.55 2.72
N LEU A 169 11.58 20.04 2.87
CA LEU A 169 10.40 20.61 2.21
C LEU A 169 10.04 21.99 2.77
N THR A 170 10.08 22.19 4.08
CA THR A 170 9.77 23.49 4.70
C THR A 170 10.82 24.56 4.41
N GLN A 171 12.09 24.17 4.21
CA GLN A 171 13.13 25.10 3.75
C GLN A 171 12.95 25.47 2.28
N ARG A 172 12.48 24.53 1.44
CA ARG A 172 12.31 24.72 0.00
C ARG A 172 11.05 25.48 -0.36
N PHE A 173 9.94 25.22 0.33
CA PHE A 173 8.62 25.76 0.01
C PHE A 173 8.18 26.73 1.10
N GLN A 174 8.42 28.02 0.87
CA GLN A 174 8.19 29.09 1.85
C GLN A 174 6.73 29.21 2.31
N TYR A 175 5.78 28.83 1.46
CA TYR A 175 4.34 28.92 1.72
C TYR A 175 3.69 27.56 1.99
N LEU A 176 4.47 26.54 2.34
CA LEU A 176 3.96 25.20 2.62
C LEU A 176 2.99 25.22 3.80
N GLN A 177 1.74 24.81 3.56
CA GLN A 177 0.68 24.79 4.56
C GLN A 177 0.27 23.37 4.92
N GLN A 178 0.17 22.48 3.93
CA GLN A 178 -0.41 21.15 4.09
C GLN A 178 0.45 20.07 3.44
N ILE A 179 0.57 18.94 4.12
CA ILE A 179 1.25 17.75 3.61
C ILE A 179 0.35 16.52 3.83
N HIS A 180 0.10 15.80 2.75
CA HIS A 180 -0.66 14.55 2.75
C HIS A 180 0.29 13.37 2.51
N ILE A 181 0.52 12.55 3.52
CA ILE A 181 1.41 11.39 3.45
C ILE A 181 0.59 10.11 3.25
N PHE A 182 0.99 9.32 2.26
CA PHE A 182 0.43 8.03 1.87
C PHE A 182 1.51 6.93 1.96
N PRO A 183 1.67 6.27 3.11
CA PRO A 183 2.55 5.12 3.22
C PRO A 183 1.97 3.86 2.55
N ASP A 184 2.84 2.88 2.29
CA ASP A 184 2.38 1.51 2.06
C ASP A 184 1.62 0.92 3.28
N GLY A 185 0.81 -0.10 3.02
CA GLY A 185 -0.12 -0.70 3.96
C GLY A 185 0.50 -1.57 5.07
N SER A 186 1.84 -1.65 5.17
CA SER A 186 2.56 -2.48 6.14
C SER A 186 2.25 -2.11 7.60
N SER A 187 1.66 -3.04 8.34
CA SER A 187 1.24 -2.81 9.73
C SER A 187 2.42 -2.72 10.71
N GLN A 188 3.52 -3.42 10.42
CA GLN A 188 4.71 -3.41 11.27
C GLN A 188 5.42 -2.05 11.24
N GLN A 189 5.30 -1.32 10.13
CA GLN A 189 6.06 -0.10 9.86
C GLN A 189 5.17 1.14 10.03
N PHE A 190 4.03 1.17 9.36
CA PHE A 190 3.24 2.38 9.18
C PHE A 190 1.93 2.38 9.98
N LYS A 191 1.29 1.23 10.22
CA LYS A 191 0.03 1.15 11.01
C LYS A 191 0.29 0.81 12.48
N GLN A 192 0.96 1.71 13.19
CA GLN A 192 1.40 1.48 14.58
C GLN A 192 1.04 2.63 15.52
N LYS A 193 0.77 2.31 16.81
CA LYS A 193 0.18 3.24 17.78
C LYS A 193 0.98 4.53 18.02
N PHE A 194 2.29 4.53 17.79
CA PHE A 194 3.14 5.70 17.99
C PHE A 194 3.04 6.70 16.84
N LEU A 195 2.45 6.30 15.71
CA LEU A 195 2.31 7.16 14.54
C LEU A 195 1.51 8.44 14.86
N PHE A 196 0.38 8.33 15.56
CA PHE A 196 -0.43 9.50 15.93
C PHE A 196 0.39 10.54 16.70
N ARG A 197 1.18 10.09 17.68
CA ARG A 197 2.09 10.96 18.44
C ARG A 197 3.12 11.62 17.53
N ASN A 198 3.72 10.85 16.63
CA ASN A 198 4.74 11.34 15.71
C ASN A 198 4.16 12.38 14.74
N VAL A 199 3.00 12.11 14.13
CA VAL A 199 2.32 13.03 13.22
C VAL A 199 2.00 14.37 13.91
N CYS A 200 1.41 14.33 15.12
CA CYS A 200 1.13 15.55 15.87
C CYS A 200 2.40 16.34 16.21
N ARG A 201 3.46 15.64 16.64
CA ARG A 201 4.74 16.29 17.00
C ARG A 201 5.43 16.91 15.78
N LEU A 202 5.48 16.18 14.66
CA LEU A 202 6.10 16.63 13.43
C LEU A 202 5.33 17.82 12.83
N SER A 203 4.00 17.78 12.85
CA SER A 203 3.15 18.90 12.44
C SER A 203 3.46 20.17 13.25
N GLN A 204 3.55 20.05 14.59
CA GLN A 204 3.90 21.18 15.46
C GLN A 204 5.33 21.69 15.25
N GLN A 205 6.29 20.78 15.10
CA GLN A 205 7.71 21.10 14.94
C GLN A 205 7.97 21.86 13.65
N HIS A 206 7.37 21.41 12.54
CA HIS A 206 7.54 21.99 11.20
C HIS A 206 6.50 23.06 10.86
N LYS A 207 5.53 23.31 11.77
CA LYS A 207 4.44 24.30 11.61
C LYS A 207 3.65 24.09 10.32
N VAL A 208 3.38 22.83 9.98
CA VAL A 208 2.66 22.41 8.77
C VAL A 208 1.52 21.47 9.17
N ASP A 209 0.37 21.57 8.51
CA ASP A 209 -0.74 20.64 8.71
C ASP A 209 -0.39 19.29 8.07
N LEU A 210 -0.39 18.23 8.88
CA LEU A 210 0.08 16.92 8.46
C LEU A 210 -1.06 15.90 8.50
N SER A 211 -1.44 15.41 7.34
CA SER A 211 -2.44 14.37 7.18
C SER A 211 -1.79 13.04 6.80
N TRP A 212 -2.18 11.97 7.50
CA TRP A 212 -1.66 10.63 7.27
C TRP A 212 -2.79 9.70 6.78
N HIS A 213 -2.67 9.22 5.56
CA HIS A 213 -3.70 8.44 4.86
C HIS A 213 -3.34 6.97 4.82
N TYR A 214 -4.32 6.10 4.58
CA TYR A 214 -4.07 4.68 4.40
C TYR A 214 -4.74 4.18 3.13
N PHE A 215 -4.05 3.27 2.45
CA PHE A 215 -4.65 2.43 1.42
C PHE A 215 -5.29 1.19 2.04
N ALA A 216 -6.29 0.68 1.33
CA ALA A 216 -6.89 -0.61 1.58
C ALA A 216 -5.79 -1.67 1.54
N THR A 217 -5.94 -2.70 2.38
CA THR A 217 -4.94 -3.76 2.50
C THR A 217 -4.55 -4.30 1.13
N SER A 218 -3.23 -4.38 0.88
CA SER A 218 -2.62 -4.83 -0.38
C SER A 218 -2.75 -3.89 -1.59
N HIS A 219 -3.15 -2.62 -1.41
CA HIS A 219 -3.28 -1.65 -2.51
C HIS A 219 -2.40 -0.39 -2.35
N GLY A 220 -1.36 -0.43 -1.51
CA GLY A 220 -0.47 0.72 -1.25
C GLY A 220 0.73 0.85 -2.20
N LYS A 221 0.92 -0.10 -3.12
CA LYS A 221 2.02 -0.10 -4.09
C LYS A 221 1.93 1.07 -5.06
N GLY A 222 3.07 1.59 -5.49
CA GLY A 222 3.12 2.75 -6.37
C GLY A 222 4.52 3.15 -6.84
N VAL A 223 4.71 4.46 -7.06
CA VAL A 223 5.95 4.99 -7.64
C VAL A 223 7.18 4.73 -6.74
N VAL A 224 6.97 4.64 -5.43
CA VAL A 224 8.02 4.37 -4.43
C VAL A 224 8.69 3.01 -4.60
N ASP A 225 7.98 2.02 -5.13
CA ASP A 225 8.55 0.72 -5.51
C ASP A 225 9.56 0.88 -6.65
N ALA A 226 9.20 1.68 -7.67
CA ALA A 226 10.02 1.95 -8.84
C ALA A 226 11.27 2.78 -8.51
N VAL A 227 11.16 3.72 -7.56
CA VAL A 227 12.30 4.49 -7.02
C VAL A 227 13.33 3.54 -6.42
N GLY A 228 12.90 2.64 -5.53
CA GLY A 228 13.78 1.67 -4.89
C GLY A 228 14.42 0.71 -5.90
N GLY A 229 13.62 0.15 -6.81
CA GLY A 229 14.12 -0.75 -7.86
C GLY A 229 15.13 -0.08 -8.80
N THR A 230 14.88 1.19 -9.17
CA THR A 230 15.76 1.95 -10.05
C THR A 230 17.08 2.26 -9.37
N LEU A 231 17.07 2.75 -8.13
CA LEU A 231 18.28 3.05 -7.37
C LEU A 231 19.16 1.81 -7.23
N LYS A 232 18.59 0.69 -6.78
CA LYS A 232 19.35 -0.57 -6.62
C LYS A 232 19.98 -1.03 -7.93
N ARG A 233 19.24 -0.93 -9.04
CA ARG A 233 19.75 -1.30 -10.37
C ARG A 233 20.90 -0.41 -10.81
N LEU A 234 20.82 0.90 -10.58
CA LEU A 234 21.87 1.85 -10.93
C LEU A 234 23.13 1.60 -10.11
N VAL A 235 23.00 1.44 -8.79
CA VAL A 235 24.11 1.14 -7.89
C VAL A 235 24.75 -0.20 -8.25
N HIS A 236 23.95 -1.24 -8.46
CA HIS A 236 24.45 -2.54 -8.89
C HIS A 236 25.21 -2.44 -10.22
N ARG A 237 24.69 -1.69 -11.20
CA ARG A 237 25.38 -1.47 -12.47
C ARG A 237 26.74 -0.81 -12.26
N ALA A 238 26.81 0.28 -11.49
CA ALA A 238 28.06 0.98 -11.19
C ALA A 238 29.10 0.06 -10.52
N ILE A 239 28.68 -0.76 -9.56
CA ILE A 239 29.54 -1.76 -8.91
C ILE A 239 30.07 -2.76 -9.94
N THR A 240 29.23 -3.25 -10.85
CA THR A 240 29.62 -4.25 -11.84
C THR A 240 30.46 -3.70 -13.00
N SER A 241 30.21 -2.45 -13.42
CA SER A 241 30.95 -1.78 -14.50
C SER A 241 32.31 -1.26 -14.04
N GLY A 242 32.52 -1.11 -12.72
CA GLY A 242 33.74 -0.50 -12.17
C GLY A 242 33.83 1.00 -12.42
N GLU A 243 32.71 1.65 -12.77
CA GLU A 243 32.63 3.12 -12.88
C GLU A 243 32.84 3.71 -11.48
N ARG A 244 33.95 4.43 -11.33
CA ARG A 244 34.32 5.18 -10.11
C ARG A 244 33.85 6.62 -10.20
#